data_AF-A0A7J9KXA3-F1
#
_entry.id   AF-A0A7J9KXA3-F1
#
_cell.length_a   1.000
_cell.length_b   1.000
_cell.length_c   1.000
_cell.angle_alpha   90.00
_cell.angle_beta   90.00
_cell.angle_gamma   90.00
#
_symmetry.space_group_name_H-M   'P 1'
#
loop_
_entity.id
_entity.type
_entity.pdbx_description
1 polymer ?
#
loop_
_entity_poly.entity_id
_entity_poly.type
_entity_poly.pdbx_seq_one_letter_code
_entity_poly.pdbx_strand_id
1 'polypeptide(L)' 'MIRTVDLELSRSIASEKVIQESAQKLYPALCEIEGLTEDERYCTLSKITDHLTQMLIFFSLHSSVRLEW' A
#
# COMPACT_ATOMS: atom_id res chain seq x y z
N MET A 1 10.14 27.55 11.37
CA MET A 1 9.89 26.80 10.12
C MET A 1 10.36 25.35 10.19
N ILE A 2 11.60 25.06 10.63
CA ILE A 2 12.14 23.68 10.65
C ILE A 2 11.27 22.69 11.45
N ARG A 3 10.76 23.07 12.63
CA ARG A 3 9.93 22.19 13.48
C ARG A 3 8.59 21.77 12.86
N THR A 4 8.03 22.57 11.95
CA THR A 4 6.72 22.29 11.35
C THR A 4 6.85 21.24 10.25
N VAL A 5 7.91 21.35 9.44
CA VAL A 5 8.24 20.39 8.37
C VAL A 5 8.57 19.02 8.96
N ASP A 6 9.31 18.99 10.08
CA ASP A 6 9.66 17.75 10.78
C ASP A 6 8.43 17.00 11.32
N LEU A 7 7.43 17.75 11.80
CA LEU A 7 6.19 17.19 12.35
C LEU A 7 5.24 16.71 11.25
N GLU A 8 5.15 17.43 10.13
CA GLU A 8 4.42 16.98 8.95
C GLU A 8 5.06 15.73 8.34
N LEU A 9 6.40 15.68 8.23
CA LEU A 9 7.12 14.50 7.76
C LEU A 9 6.88 13.30 8.69
N SER A 10 7.01 13.49 10.01
CA SER A 10 6.76 12.45 11.00
C SER A 10 5.32 11.93 10.93
N ARG A 11 4.33 12.83 10.74
CA ARG A 11 2.92 12.46 10.56
C ARG A 11 2.71 11.69 9.26
N SER A 12 3.34 12.11 8.17
CA SER A 12 3.27 11.45 6.87
C SER A 12 3.83 10.03 6.95
N ILE A 13 5.00 9.85 7.58
CA ILE A 13 5.64 8.54 7.78
C ILE A 13 4.77 7.64 8.68
N ALA A 14 4.20 8.18 9.76
CA ALA A 14 3.30 7.43 10.63
C ALA A 14 2.04 6.97 9.87
N SER A 15 1.45 7.85 9.05
CA SER A 15 0.30 7.54 8.19
C SER A 15 0.65 6.47 7.16
N GLU A 16 1.84 6.54 6.56
CA GLU A 16 2.32 5.55 5.59
C GLU A 16 2.49 4.17 6.21
N LYS A 17 3.11 4.09 7.40
CA LYS A 17 3.23 2.82 8.14
C LYS A 17 1.89 2.18 8.43
N VAL A 18 0.90 2.96 8.87
CA VAL A 18 -0.45 2.47 9.14
C VAL A 18 -1.08 1.88 7.88
N ILE A 19 -0.95 2.58 6.74
CA ILE A 19 -1.48 2.10 5.45
C ILE A 19 -0.78 0.81 5.01
N GLN A 20 0.54 0.71 5.16
CA GLN A 20 1.29 -0.49 4.81
C GLN A 20 0.89 -1.69 5.68
N GLU A 21 0.74 -1.50 6.99
CA GLU A 21 0.28 -2.54 7.92
C GLU A 21 -1.15 -3.00 7.59
N SER A 22 -2.03 -2.06 7.21
CA SER A 22 -3.38 -2.39 6.74
C SER A 22 -3.35 -3.20 5.45
N ALA A 23 -2.52 -2.83 4.46
CA ALA A 23 -2.36 -3.57 3.22
C ALA A 23 -1.82 -4.98 3.44
N GLN A 24 -0.82 -5.13 4.31
CA GLN A 24 -0.24 -6.43 4.67
C GLN A 24 -1.23 -7.34 5.39
N LYS A 25 -2.17 -6.81 6.17
CA LYS A 25 -3.25 -7.59 6.80
C LYS A 25 -4.36 -7.92 5.81
N LEU A 26 -4.65 -7.03 4.88
CA LEU A 26 -5.74 -7.20 3.92
C LEU A 26 -5.39 -8.18 2.80
N TYR A 27 -4.14 -8.19 2.33
CA TYR A 27 -3.74 -9.05 1.21
C TYR A 27 -3.99 -10.55 1.47
N PRO A 28 -3.62 -11.13 2.64
CA PRO A 28 -3.99 -12.50 2.97
C PRO A 28 -5.50 -12.75 2.96
N ALA A 29 -6.30 -11.82 3.51
CA ALA A 29 -7.75 -11.92 3.49
C ALA A 29 -8.34 -11.87 2.07
N LEU A 30 -7.73 -11.12 1.15
CA LEU A 30 -8.11 -11.11 -0.27
C LEU A 30 -7.68 -12.38 -1.01
N CYS A 31 -6.59 -13.04 -0.58
CA CYS A 31 -6.16 -14.33 -1.11
C CYS A 31 -7.10 -15.48 -0.70
N GLU A 32 -7.75 -15.37 0.45
CA GLU A 32 -8.75 -16.34 0.92
C GLU A 32 -10.09 -16.26 0.18
N ILE A 33 -10.35 -15.17 -0.54
CA ILE A 33 -11.57 -15.01 -1.34
C ILE A 33 -11.41 -15.82 -2.64
N GLU A 34 -12.18 -16.91 -2.71
CA GLU A 34 -12.25 -17.77 -3.89
C GLU A 34 -12.89 -17.02 -5.08
N GLY A 35 -12.30 -17.16 -6.25
CA GLY A 35 -12.75 -16.49 -7.48
C GLY A 35 -12.22 -15.07 -7.69
N LEU A 36 -11.50 -14.49 -6.71
CA LEU A 36 -10.85 -13.20 -6.90
C LEU A 36 -9.55 -13.38 -7.69
N THR A 37 -9.42 -12.65 -8.79
CA THR A 37 -8.18 -12.63 -9.58
C THR A 37 -7.11 -11.78 -8.90
N GLU A 38 -5.85 -12.05 -9.21
CA GLU A 38 -4.71 -11.30 -8.68
C GLU A 38 -4.84 -9.79 -8.98
N ASP A 39 -5.33 -9.44 -10.18
CA ASP A 39 -5.57 -8.07 -10.62
C ASP A 39 -6.64 -7.35 -9.78
N GLU A 40 -7.72 -8.05 -9.43
CA GLU A 40 -8.78 -7.53 -8.55
C GLU A 40 -8.30 -7.34 -7.11
N ARG A 41 -7.39 -8.19 -6.63
CA ARG A 41 -6.74 -8.02 -5.32
C ARG A 41 -5.91 -6.73 -5.31
N TYR A 42 -5.11 -6.51 -6.35
CA TYR A 42 -4.31 -5.29 -6.50
C TYR A 42 -5.18 -4.04 -6.67
N CYS A 43 -6.23 -4.11 -7.48
CA CYS A 43 -7.18 -3.02 -7.65
C CYS A 43 -7.84 -2.66 -6.30
N THR A 44 -8.19 -3.65 -5.48
CA THR A 44 -8.77 -3.42 -4.15
C THR A 44 -7.77 -2.79 -3.18
N LEU A 45 -6.50 -3.23 -3.18
CA LEU A 45 -5.44 -2.61 -2.40
C LEU A 45 -5.12 -1.18 -2.85
N SER A 46 -5.19 -0.92 -4.15
CA SER A 46 -4.97 0.41 -4.73
C SER A 46 -6.00 1.40 -4.21
N LYS A 47 -7.28 1.00 -4.06
CA LYS A 47 -8.35 1.88 -3.54
C LYS A 47 -8.13 2.36 -2.11
N ILE A 48 -7.29 1.67 -1.33
CA ILE A 48 -6.93 2.08 0.04
C ILE A 48 -5.82 3.13 0.03
N THR A 49 -5.10 3.22 -1.08
CA THR A 49 -3.99 4.14 -1.26
C THR A 49 -4.38 5.23 -2.22
N ASP A 50 -4.82 6.36 -1.70
CA ASP A 50 -5.34 7.47 -2.49
C ASP A 50 -4.19 8.34 -3.05
N HIS A 51 -3.54 7.88 -4.13
CA HIS A 51 -2.79 8.73 -5.07
C HIS A 51 -1.28 9.06 -4.85
N LEU A 52 -0.60 8.60 -3.79
CA LEU A 52 0.89 8.64 -3.73
C LEU A 52 1.50 7.37 -3.13
N THR A 53 0.80 6.80 -2.15
CA THR A 53 1.17 5.55 -1.48
C THR A 53 0.97 4.33 -2.38
N GLN A 54 0.19 4.41 -3.48
CA GLN A 54 0.07 3.31 -4.46
C GLN A 54 1.42 2.98 -5.11
N MET A 55 2.22 4.00 -5.44
CA MET A 55 3.56 3.80 -5.99
C MET A 55 4.45 3.07 -4.98
N LEU A 56 4.35 3.41 -3.69
CA LEU A 56 5.19 2.83 -2.65
C LEU A 56 4.74 1.42 -2.26
N ILE A 57 3.43 1.13 -2.25
CA ILE A 57 2.93 -0.25 -2.14
C ILE A 57 3.42 -1.07 -3.34
N PHE A 58 3.32 -0.54 -4.56
CA PHE A 58 3.85 -1.16 -5.77
C PHE A 58 5.36 -1.43 -5.68
N PHE A 59 6.16 -0.55 -5.04
CA PHE A 59 7.60 -0.74 -4.76
C PHE A 59 7.91 -1.62 -3.53
N SER A 60 6.95 -1.82 -2.62
CA SER A 60 7.07 -2.71 -1.46
C SER A 60 6.70 -4.17 -1.75
N LEU A 61 5.97 -4.42 -2.85
CA LEU A 61 5.67 -5.77 -3.36
C LEU A 61 6.95 -6.52 -3.78
N HIS A 62 6.88 -7.83 -3.99
CA HIS A 62 8.06 -8.59 -4.41
C HIS A 62 8.39 -8.29 -5.88
N SER A 63 9.69 -8.18 -6.22
CA SER A 63 10.12 -7.76 -7.57
C SER A 63 9.59 -8.64 -8.71
N SER A 64 9.30 -9.91 -8.42
CA SER A 64 8.72 -10.86 -9.38
C SER A 64 7.34 -10.44 -9.89
N VAL A 65 6.58 -9.70 -9.08
CA VAL A 65 5.21 -9.25 -9.42
C VAL A 65 5.22 -7.88 -10.12
N ARG A 66 6.33 -7.14 -10.02
CA ARG A 66 6.49 -5.83 -10.67
C ARG A 66 6.78 -5.90 -12.17
N LEU A 67 7.26 -7.05 -12.67
CA LEU A 67 7.72 -7.20 -14.06
C LEU A 67 6.64 -7.67 -15.05
N GLU A 68 5.42 -7.97 -14.57
CA GLU A 68 4.31 -8.47 -15.41
C GLU A 68 3.26 -7.40 -15.77
N TRP A 69 3.44 -6.14 -15.34
CA TRP A 69 2.56 -5.00 -15.66
C TRP A 69 3.10 -4.13 -16.82
#